data_AF-A0A1V6HC74-F1
#
_entry.id   AF-A0A1V6HC74-F1
#
_cell.length_a   1.000
_cell.length_b   1.000
_cell.length_c   1.000
_cell.angle_alpha   90.00
_cell.angle_beta   90.00
_cell.angle_gamma   90.00
#
_symmetry.space_group_name_H-M   'P 1'
#
loop_
_entity.id
_entity.type
_entity.pdbx_description
1 polymer ?
#
loop_
_entity_poly.entity_id
_entity_poly.type
_entity_poly.pdbx_seq_one_letter_code
_entity_poly.pdbx_strand_id
1 'polypeptide(L)'
;MFGIGWTEILVILVVALLFLGPKRLPEIAKGLGRGLRDFRRALSGLDLDEPLDAGPKKNPPPEMALRQPLPDEPPVHYPIKSPETPESPVQQETSEKSEQ
;
A
#
# COMPACT_ATOMS: atom_id res chain seq x y z
N MET A 1 -25.50 -32.79 -26.49
CA MET A 1 -25.71 -31.68 -25.55
C MET A 1 -24.86 -31.98 -24.32
N PHE A 2 -23.59 -31.57 -24.31
CA PHE A 2 -22.68 -31.80 -23.19
C PHE A 2 -22.91 -30.72 -22.14
N GLY A 3 -23.91 -30.94 -21.28
CA GLY A 3 -24.07 -30.17 -20.06
C GLY A 3 -23.02 -30.62 -19.06
N ILE A 4 -21.81 -30.07 -19.15
CA ILE A 4 -20.79 -30.25 -18.12
C ILE A 4 -21.31 -29.52 -16.89
N GLY A 5 -21.90 -30.29 -15.97
CA GLY A 5 -22.36 -29.80 -14.69
C GLY A 5 -21.19 -29.58 -13.73
N TRP A 6 -21.49 -28.94 -12.61
CA TRP A 6 -20.55 -28.77 -11.52
C TRP A 6 -20.00 -30.12 -11.01
N THR A 7 -20.83 -31.17 -11.06
CA THR A 7 -20.48 -32.55 -10.74
C THR A 7 -19.37 -33.11 -11.63
N GLU A 8 -19.46 -32.95 -12.95
CA GLU A 8 -18.47 -33.42 -13.90
C GLU A 8 -17.12 -32.71 -13.69
N ILE A 9 -17.14 -31.40 -13.44
CA ILE A 9 -15.94 -30.63 -13.09
C ILE A 9 -15.31 -31.18 -11.80
N LEU A 10 -16.11 -31.46 -10.77
CA LEU A 10 -15.62 -32.05 -9.52
C LEU A 10 -14.98 -33.43 -9.72
N VAL A 11 -15.58 -34.29 -10.54
CA VAL A 11 -15.03 -35.62 -10.84
C VAL A 11 -13.67 -35.49 -11.53
N ILE A 12 -13.56 -34.64 -12.54
CA ILE A 12 -12.29 -34.39 -13.25
C ILE A 12 -11.25 -33.80 -12.28
N LEU A 13 -11.66 -32.88 -11.42
CA LEU A 13 -10.78 -32.28 -10.42
C LEU A 13 -10.23 -33.34 -9.45
N VAL A 14 -11.08 -34.26 -8.95
CA VAL A 14 -10.66 -35.36 -8.07
C VAL A 14 -9.64 -36.26 -8.78
N VAL A 15 -9.90 -36.62 -10.04
CA VAL A 15 -8.95 -37.42 -10.82
C VAL A 15 -7.63 -36.66 -10.98
N ALA A 16 -7.66 -35.40 -11.40
CA ALA A 16 -6.47 -34.56 -11.52
C ALA A 16 -5.72 -34.40 -10.19
N LEU A 17 -6.42 -34.29 -9.06
CA LEU A 17 -5.87 -34.26 -7.71
C LEU A 17 -5.21 -35.59 -7.30
N LEU A 18 -5.65 -36.74 -7.81
CA LEU A 18 -4.98 -38.02 -7.57
C LEU A 18 -3.67 -38.12 -8.36
N PHE A 19 -3.66 -37.67 -9.62
CA PHE A 19 -2.45 -37.67 -10.45
C PHE A 19 -1.43 -36.63 -10.01
N LEU A 20 -1.88 -35.39 -9.80
CA LEU A 20 -1.03 -34.26 -9.44
C LEU A 20 -0.77 -34.21 -7.93
N GLY A 21 -1.73 -34.64 -7.11
CA GLY A 21 -1.69 -34.55 -5.65
C GLY A 21 -2.34 -33.27 -5.10
N PRO A 22 -3.17 -33.35 -4.04
CA PRO A 22 -3.82 -32.18 -3.43
C PRO A 22 -2.84 -31.16 -2.85
N LYS A 23 -1.62 -31.58 -2.51
CA LYS A 23 -0.55 -30.70 -2.02
C LYS A 23 0.15 -29.92 -3.13
N ARG A 24 0.17 -30.44 -4.36
CA ARG A 24 0.84 -29.80 -5.51
C ARG A 24 0.01 -28.68 -6.13
N LEU A 25 -1.32 -28.81 -6.11
CA LEU A 25 -2.24 -27.78 -6.61
C LEU A 25 -2.00 -26.38 -6.00
N PRO A 26 -1.95 -26.22 -4.65
CA PRO A 26 -1.67 -24.91 -4.04
C PRO A 26 -0.22 -24.46 -4.26
N GLU A 27 0.73 -25.39 -4.39
CA GLU A 27 2.13 -25.08 -4.69
C GLU A 27 2.28 -24.44 -6.09
N ILE A 28 1.63 -25.04 -7.09
CA ILE A 28 1.60 -24.56 -8.48
C ILE A 28 0.79 -23.25 -8.57
N ALA A 29 -0.37 -23.17 -7.91
CA ALA A 29 -1.20 -21.96 -7.88
C ALA A 29 -0.48 -20.76 -7.24
N LYS A 30 0.37 -20.98 -6.22
CA LYS A 30 1.20 -19.91 -5.63
C LYS A 30 2.29 -19.39 -6.59
N GLY A 31 2.81 -20.24 -7.46
CA GLY A 31 3.76 -19.86 -8.50
C GLY A 31 3.07 -19.08 -9.63
N LEU A 32 2.01 -19.67 -10.19
CA LEU A 32 1.18 -19.06 -11.23
C LEU A 32 0.53 -17.75 -10.77
N GLY A 33 0.03 -17.68 -9.53
CA GLY A 33 -0.60 -16.48 -8.99
C GLY A 33 0.36 -15.30 -8.83
N ARG A 34 1.63 -15.57 -8.46
CA ARG A 34 2.67 -14.55 -8.45
C ARG A 34 3.02 -14.08 -9.87
N GLY A 35 3.25 -15.01 -10.79
CA GLY A 35 3.53 -14.68 -12.19
C GLY A 35 2.39 -13.91 -12.86
N LEU A 36 1.13 -14.30 -12.62
CA LEU A 36 -0.05 -13.59 -13.13
C LEU A 36 -0.20 -12.20 -12.49
N ARG A 37 0.19 -12.05 -11.22
CA ARG A 37 0.19 -10.74 -10.55
C ARG A 37 1.21 -9.79 -11.16
N ASP A 38 2.42 -10.28 -11.40
CA ASP A 38 3.48 -9.50 -12.02
C ASP A 38 3.17 -9.20 -13.49
N PHE A 39 2.57 -10.15 -14.21
CA PHE A 39 2.06 -9.96 -15.56
C PHE A 39 0.96 -8.89 -15.61
N ARG A 40 -0.02 -8.96 -14.69
CA ARG A 40 -1.04 -7.91 -14.58
C ARG A 40 -0.44 -6.55 -14.22
N ARG A 41 0.58 -6.50 -13.36
CA ARG A 41 1.32 -5.26 -13.04
C ARG A 41 2.02 -4.68 -14.26
N ALA A 42 2.65 -5.51 -15.08
CA ALA A 42 3.32 -5.07 -16.30
C ALA A 42 2.32 -4.57 -17.34
N LEU A 43 1.15 -5.21 -17.47
CA LEU A 43 0.08 -4.75 -18.35
C LEU A 43 -0.57 -3.46 -17.85
N SER A 44 -0.88 -3.36 -16.56
CA SER A 44 -1.47 -2.16 -15.96
C SER A 44 -0.50 -0.97 -15.91
N GLY A 45 0.81 -1.20 -15.94
CA GLY A 45 1.80 -0.12 -16.04
C GLY A 45 1.82 0.57 -17.41
N LEU A 46 1.11 0.02 -18.41
CA LEU A 46 0.87 0.66 -19.71
C LEU A 46 -0.37 1.57 -19.67
N ASP A 47 -1.27 1.37 -18.70
CA ASP A 47 -2.41 2.24 -18.42
C ASP A 47 -1.96 3.28 -17.37
N LEU A 48 -1.86 4.55 -17.77
CA LEU A 48 -1.26 5.63 -16.98
C LEU A 48 -2.09 6.10 -15.77
N ASP A 49 -3.20 5.44 -15.44
CA ASP A 49 -4.12 5.85 -14.38
C ASP A 49 -4.35 4.71 -13.37
N GLU A 50 -3.81 4.89 -12.16
CA GLU A 50 -4.15 4.26 -10.87
C GLU A 50 -3.39 3.02 -10.30
N PRO A 51 -3.24 2.96 -8.95
CA PRO A 51 -2.28 2.13 -8.24
C PRO A 51 -2.80 0.72 -7.91
N LEU A 52 -1.97 -0.29 -8.19
CA LEU A 52 -2.19 -1.67 -7.79
C LEU A 52 -1.80 -1.93 -6.32
N ASP A 53 -2.54 -1.32 -5.37
CA ASP A 53 -2.43 -1.62 -3.93
C ASP A 53 -3.23 -2.89 -3.56
N ALA A 54 -2.65 -4.06 -3.83
CA ALA A 54 -3.12 -5.29 -3.20
C ALA A 54 -1.93 -6.15 -2.77
N GLY A 55 -1.07 -5.61 -1.92
CA GLY A 55 -0.22 -6.42 -1.06
C GLY A 55 -0.96 -6.72 0.24
N PRO A 56 -0.93 -7.95 0.79
CA PRO A 56 -1.34 -8.15 2.17
C PRO A 56 -0.41 -7.32 3.06
N LYS A 57 -0.91 -6.22 3.64
CA LYS A 57 -0.29 -5.61 4.81
C LYS A 57 -0.38 -6.63 5.93
N LYS A 58 0.63 -7.49 6.03
CA LYS A 58 0.88 -8.26 7.25
C LYS A 58 1.33 -7.23 8.28
N ASN A 59 0.36 -6.63 8.97
CA ASN A 59 0.62 -5.68 10.04
C ASN A 59 1.68 -6.28 10.99
N PRO A 60 2.72 -5.53 11.39
CA PRO A 60 3.57 -5.97 12.48
C PRO A 60 2.68 -6.22 13.73
N PRO A 61 2.96 -7.26 14.54
CA PRO A 61 2.18 -7.55 15.74
C PRO A 61 2.02 -6.32 16.65
N PRO A 62 0.83 -6.11 17.24
CA PRO A 62 0.52 -4.92 18.03
C PRO A 62 1.27 -4.93 19.37
N GLU A 63 1.88 -3.80 19.71
CA GLU A 63 1.74 -3.22 21.05
C GLU A 63 2.10 -4.12 22.24
N MET A 64 3.34 -4.64 22.29
CA MET A 64 3.98 -5.09 23.54
C MET A 64 5.19 -4.23 23.92
N ALA A 65 5.24 -2.99 23.42
CA ALA A 65 6.19 -1.96 23.84
C ALA A 65 5.62 -1.07 24.97
N LEU A 66 4.76 -1.62 25.83
CA LEU A 66 4.43 -1.06 27.15
C LEU A 66 5.63 -1.12 28.15
N ARG A 67 6.86 -0.92 27.68
CA ARG A 67 8.03 -0.76 28.55
C ARG A 67 8.48 0.69 28.54
N GLN A 68 7.80 1.54 29.31
CA GLN A 68 8.47 2.68 29.92
C GLN A 68 9.53 2.16 30.91
N PRO A 69 10.67 2.85 31.01
CA PRO A 69 10.87 3.71 32.18
C PRO A 69 11.38 5.10 31.78
N LEU A 70 10.76 6.18 32.31
CA LEU A 70 11.43 7.48 32.46
C LEU A 70 12.48 7.36 33.58
N PRO A 71 13.74 7.75 33.34
CA PRO A 71 14.42 8.62 34.33
C PRO A 71 15.27 9.78 33.74
N ASP A 72 15.27 10.88 34.49
CA ASP A 72 15.92 12.21 34.45
C ASP A 72 17.16 12.51 33.56
N GLU A 73 17.10 13.61 32.79
CA GLU A 73 18.22 14.56 32.64
C GLU A 73 17.71 16.03 32.59
N PRO A 74 18.27 16.98 33.38
CA PRO A 74 17.72 18.30 33.75
C PRO A 74 17.77 19.43 32.68
N PRO A 75 17.16 20.61 32.91
CA PRO A 75 16.87 21.57 31.85
C PRO A 75 18.09 22.41 31.49
N VAL A 76 18.45 22.44 30.19
CA VAL A 76 19.45 23.38 29.68
C VAL A 76 18.75 24.53 28.97
N HIS A 77 18.61 25.64 29.71
CA HIS A 77 18.35 26.95 29.15
C HIS A 77 19.68 27.58 28.73
N TYR A 78 19.82 28.02 27.47
CA TYR A 78 20.62 29.21 27.19
C TYR A 78 19.83 30.19 26.31
N PRO A 79 19.78 31.47 26.71
CA PRO A 79 19.12 32.56 25.98
C PRO A 79 20.03 33.06 24.83
N ILE A 80 19.70 34.23 24.27
CA ILE A 80 20.46 35.09 23.32
C ILE A 80 19.90 34.92 21.88
N LYS A 81 19.45 35.93 21.13
CA LYS A 81 19.19 37.38 21.26
C LYS A 81 18.63 37.78 19.89
N SER A 82 17.43 38.33 19.81
CA SER A 82 16.92 38.90 18.55
C SER A 82 17.74 40.12 18.15
N PRO A 83 18.07 40.27 16.85
CA PRO A 83 18.23 41.58 16.24
C PRO A 83 17.08 41.84 15.25
N GLU A 84 16.46 43.00 15.44
CA GLU A 84 15.52 43.70 14.57
C GLU A 84 15.99 43.84 13.10
N THR A 85 15.05 43.59 12.17
CA THR A 85 14.61 44.39 10.98
C THR A 85 15.70 44.78 9.93
N PRO A 86 15.44 45.11 8.64
CA PRO A 86 14.16 45.53 8.09
C PRO A 86 13.91 45.20 6.58
N GLU A 87 12.74 45.63 6.09
CA GLU A 87 12.44 46.04 4.70
C GLU A 87 12.08 44.97 3.65
N SER A 88 10.78 44.69 3.64
CA SER A 88 10.01 44.44 2.42
C SER A 88 9.95 45.74 1.60
N PRO A 89 10.26 45.74 0.28
CA PRO A 89 9.85 46.83 -0.59
C PRO A 89 8.37 46.67 -0.95
N VAL A 90 7.61 47.66 -0.52
CA VAL A 90 6.23 47.98 -0.90
C VAL A 90 6.20 48.44 -2.36
N GLN A 91 5.23 47.97 -3.14
CA GLN A 91 4.33 48.74 -4.02
C GLN A 91 3.56 47.76 -4.91
N GLN A 92 2.27 47.53 -4.67
CA GLN A 92 1.16 48.40 -5.09
C GLN A 92 1.11 48.59 -6.61
N GLU A 93 0.25 47.82 -7.27
CA GLU A 93 -0.59 48.33 -8.34
C GLU A 93 -1.91 47.54 -8.27
N THR A 94 -2.99 48.18 -7.79
CA THR A 94 -4.16 48.58 -8.59
C THR A 94 -4.57 47.47 -9.56
N SER A 95 -5.75 46.87 -9.45
CA SER A 95 -7.01 47.45 -9.89
C SER A 95 -8.02 46.31 -9.73
N GLU A 96 -9.11 46.48 -8.99
CA GLU A 96 -10.38 47.00 -9.51
C GLU A 96 -11.40 45.85 -9.52
N LYS A 97 -12.66 46.23 -9.35
CA LYS A 97 -13.87 45.40 -9.32
C LYS A 97 -14.16 44.83 -7.91
N SER A 98 -14.78 45.58 -6.99
CA SER A 98 -16.08 46.29 -7.09
C SER A 98 -17.10 45.38 -7.78
N GLU A 99 -18.27 45.09 -7.28
CA GLU A 99 -19.07 45.46 -6.13
C GLU A 99 -20.25 44.50 -6.26
N GLN A 100 -20.87 44.16 -5.13
CA GLN A 100 -22.29 43.82 -5.05
C GLN A 100 -22.82 42.61 -5.85
#